data_AF-A0A345GXD0-F1
#
_entry.id   AF-A0A345GXD0-F1
#
_cell.length_a   1.000
_cell.length_b   1.000
_cell.length_c   1.000
_cell.angle_alpha   90.00
_cell.angle_beta   90.00
_cell.angle_gamma   90.00
#
_symmetry.space_group_name_H-M   'P 1'
#
loop_
_entity.id
_entity.type
_entity.pdbx_description
1 polymer ?
#
loop_
_entity_poly.entity_id
_entity_poly.type
_entity_poly.pdbx_seq_one_letter_code
_entity_poly.pdbx_strand_id
1 'polypeptide(L)'
;MKSKIAKIISSKSILIFAILLFASNFVSKLCKEVFSMNASFYPSTILKILAVFVLGIYFVMFLRKDTLAKYVYILVGVFLVDVLIKVFHQEAFSVIMSKGYFFSKLIFFFLLAIAIKDVKKEHLEKTINALFLIAKINLIFIVIGFLFKIDIFKSYPYTDRFGFNGIISEPGISSYFYMLLAIIAYMKYIYKKGSLINLLLICIGVFFLGTKSGLLFLAILVFIHILILLKKNIYRLSFVAVLVTSFLILKDTIITLAINSFSFGPYIYEKHGLLTFITSKRDLLFIDAMTYIKEEWNVLNYVIGGIDLKMHRVEFEFVDIFLFLGITGLLVYIFILKKVFFQKKQDWLYSVLFLTIILISSLGGNLFFSITNAFCFAVVFMYLRDINTAEEKQL
;
A
#
# COMPACT_ATOMS: atom_id res chain seq x y z
N MET A 1 7.52 -5.84 -34.78
CA MET A 1 7.48 -6.27 -33.36
C MET A 1 7.58 -5.11 -32.36
N LYS A 2 8.62 -4.25 -32.42
CA LYS A 2 8.80 -3.10 -31.50
C LYS A 2 7.59 -2.16 -31.39
N SER A 3 6.92 -1.81 -32.51
CA SER A 3 5.75 -0.90 -32.47
C SER A 3 4.51 -1.49 -31.77
N LYS A 4 4.31 -2.82 -31.81
CA LYS A 4 3.23 -3.50 -31.09
C LYS A 4 3.53 -3.57 -29.58
N ILE A 5 4.78 -3.85 -29.20
CA ILE A 5 5.19 -3.96 -27.80
C ILE A 5 5.24 -2.57 -27.12
N ALA A 6 5.54 -1.50 -27.86
CA ALA A 6 5.43 -0.13 -27.35
C ALA A 6 4.00 0.23 -26.90
N LYS A 7 2.97 -0.37 -27.52
CA LYS A 7 1.56 -0.19 -27.15
C LYS A 7 1.14 -0.98 -25.90
N ILE A 8 2.02 -1.79 -25.31
CA ILE A 8 1.71 -2.55 -24.08
C ILE A 8 1.39 -1.61 -22.92
N ILE A 9 2.12 -0.51 -22.77
CA ILE A 9 1.81 0.52 -21.77
C ILE A 9 0.92 1.58 -22.42
N SER A 10 -0.29 1.19 -22.77
CA SER A 10 -1.34 2.10 -23.21
C SER A 10 -2.38 2.31 -22.12
N SER A 11 -3.14 3.41 -22.22
CA SER A 11 -4.30 3.68 -21.35
C SER A 11 -5.25 2.48 -21.26
N LYS A 12 -5.53 1.86 -22.41
CA LYS A 12 -6.39 0.68 -22.53
C LYS A 12 -5.79 -0.51 -21.78
N SER A 13 -4.49 -0.75 -21.91
CA SER A 13 -3.81 -1.85 -21.22
C SER A 13 -3.80 -1.67 -19.71
N ILE A 14 -3.55 -0.45 -19.21
CA ILE A 14 -3.58 -0.13 -17.78
C ILE A 14 -4.99 -0.36 -17.21
N LEU A 15 -6.03 0.06 -17.94
CA LEU A 15 -7.43 -0.20 -17.59
C LEU A 15 -7.75 -1.69 -17.55
N ILE A 16 -7.39 -2.44 -18.61
CA ILE A 16 -7.60 -3.90 -18.67
C ILE A 16 -6.89 -4.59 -17.52
N PHE A 17 -5.65 -4.21 -17.23
CA PHE A 17 -4.89 -4.77 -16.11
C PHE A 17 -5.57 -4.49 -14.78
N ALA A 18 -6.08 -3.27 -14.55
CA ALA A 18 -6.83 -2.94 -13.34
C ALA A 18 -8.06 -3.86 -13.17
N ILE A 19 -8.87 -4.04 -14.21
CA ILE A 19 -10.06 -4.90 -14.18
C ILE A 19 -9.67 -6.35 -13.89
N LEU A 20 -8.69 -6.89 -14.61
CA LEU A 20 -8.19 -8.26 -14.42
C LEU A 20 -7.59 -8.45 -13.02
N LEU A 21 -6.93 -7.45 -12.47
CA LEU A 21 -6.31 -7.51 -11.16
C LEU A 21 -7.35 -7.68 -10.05
N PHE A 22 -8.44 -6.92 -10.09
CA PHE A 22 -9.52 -7.07 -9.10
C PHE A 22 -10.39 -8.31 -9.36
N ALA A 23 -10.67 -8.65 -10.63
CA ALA A 23 -11.37 -9.88 -10.97
C ALA A 23 -10.61 -11.12 -10.49
N SER A 24 -9.30 -11.20 -10.75
CA SER A 24 -8.47 -12.32 -10.29
C SER A 24 -8.32 -12.38 -8.77
N ASN A 25 -8.27 -11.25 -8.07
CA ASN A 25 -8.31 -11.22 -6.60
C ASN A 25 -9.64 -11.78 -6.07
N PHE A 26 -10.77 -11.42 -6.70
CA PHE A 26 -12.07 -11.97 -6.34
C PHE A 26 -12.16 -13.48 -6.59
N VAL A 27 -11.74 -13.96 -7.77
CA VAL A 27 -11.69 -15.40 -8.07
C VAL A 27 -10.78 -16.13 -7.07
N SER A 28 -9.63 -15.55 -6.73
CA SER A 28 -8.73 -16.12 -5.71
C SER A 28 -9.41 -16.23 -4.34
N LYS A 29 -10.23 -15.23 -3.96
CA LYS A 29 -11.04 -15.28 -2.75
C LYS A 29 -12.06 -16.41 -2.78
N LEU A 30 -12.78 -16.57 -3.90
CA LEU A 30 -13.73 -17.68 -4.07
C LEU A 30 -13.05 -19.04 -3.96
N CYS A 31 -11.92 -19.23 -4.65
CA CYS A 31 -11.12 -20.46 -4.56
C CYS A 31 -10.74 -20.78 -3.12
N LYS A 32 -10.28 -19.78 -2.36
CA LYS A 32 -9.79 -19.97 -1.00
C LYS A 32 -10.92 -20.17 0.02
N GLU A 33 -11.91 -19.28 0.04
CA GLU A 33 -12.90 -19.20 1.12
C GLU A 33 -14.18 -20.01 0.82
N VAL A 34 -14.53 -20.24 -0.46
CA VAL A 34 -15.73 -21.01 -0.83
C VAL A 34 -15.36 -22.44 -1.16
N PHE A 35 -14.38 -22.62 -2.03
CA PHE A 35 -14.00 -23.95 -2.52
C PHE A 35 -12.93 -24.63 -1.65
N SER A 36 -12.41 -23.94 -0.62
CA SER A 36 -11.34 -24.44 0.26
C SER A 36 -10.15 -25.02 -0.52
N MET A 37 -9.86 -24.47 -1.71
CA MET A 37 -8.79 -24.96 -2.57
C MET A 37 -7.43 -24.52 -2.04
N ASN A 38 -6.64 -25.49 -1.60
CA ASN A 38 -5.24 -25.31 -1.24
C ASN A 38 -4.37 -25.43 -2.49
N ALA A 39 -4.37 -24.38 -3.32
CA ALA A 39 -3.53 -24.31 -4.51
C ALA A 39 -2.22 -23.56 -4.19
N SER A 40 -1.10 -24.06 -4.72
CA SER A 40 0.19 -23.36 -4.63
C SER A 40 0.17 -21.99 -5.32
N PHE A 41 -0.68 -21.83 -6.34
CA PHE A 41 -0.85 -20.58 -7.08
C PHE A 41 -2.34 -20.29 -7.30
N TYR A 42 -2.78 -19.16 -6.76
CA TYR A 42 -4.11 -18.63 -7.05
C TYR A 42 -4.09 -17.79 -8.34
N PRO A 43 -5.24 -17.61 -9.03
CA PRO A 43 -5.33 -16.83 -10.26
C PRO A 43 -4.73 -15.43 -10.16
N SER A 44 -4.88 -14.75 -9.01
CA SER A 44 -4.27 -13.44 -8.78
C SER A 44 -2.74 -13.51 -8.73
N THR A 45 -2.15 -14.57 -8.18
CA THR A 45 -0.69 -14.78 -8.15
C THR A 45 -0.14 -14.94 -9.56
N ILE A 46 -0.81 -15.72 -10.41
CA ILE A 46 -0.41 -15.93 -11.81
C ILE A 46 -0.42 -14.60 -12.57
N LEU A 47 -1.52 -13.83 -12.48
CA LEU A 47 -1.60 -12.52 -13.13
C LEU A 47 -0.50 -11.56 -12.65
N LYS A 48 -0.21 -11.55 -11.35
CA LYS A 48 0.83 -10.71 -10.73
C LYS A 48 2.22 -11.08 -11.25
N ILE A 49 2.55 -12.37 -11.35
CA ILE A 49 3.82 -12.84 -11.92
C ILE A 49 3.94 -12.45 -13.40
N LEU A 50 2.89 -12.67 -14.18
CA LEU A 50 2.85 -12.27 -15.60
C LEU A 50 3.04 -10.76 -15.76
N ALA A 51 2.46 -9.95 -14.87
CA ALA A 51 2.63 -8.50 -14.91
C ALA A 51 4.08 -8.08 -14.69
N VAL A 52 4.77 -8.67 -13.70
CA VAL A 52 6.20 -8.43 -13.46
C VAL A 52 7.02 -8.81 -14.69
N PHE A 53 6.75 -9.99 -15.27
CA PHE A 53 7.46 -10.49 -16.44
C PHE A 53 7.28 -9.57 -17.66
N VAL A 54 6.03 -9.19 -17.98
CA VAL A 54 5.71 -8.28 -19.09
C VAL A 54 6.36 -6.92 -18.90
N LEU A 55 6.31 -6.37 -17.68
CA LEU A 55 6.98 -5.11 -17.36
C LEU A 55 8.50 -5.21 -17.44
N GLY A 56 9.09 -6.34 -17.05
CA GLY A 56 10.51 -6.61 -17.21
C GLY A 56 10.95 -6.62 -18.68
N ILE A 57 10.21 -7.32 -19.54
CA ILE A 57 10.46 -7.31 -20.99
C ILE A 57 10.32 -5.88 -21.54
N TYR A 58 9.24 -5.19 -21.17
CA TYR A 58 9.01 -3.80 -21.61
C TYR A 58 10.17 -2.88 -21.18
N PHE A 59 10.65 -3.04 -19.94
CA PHE A 59 11.77 -2.28 -19.42
C PHE A 59 13.05 -2.50 -20.24
N VAL A 60 13.44 -3.75 -20.46
CA VAL A 60 14.63 -4.09 -21.26
C VAL A 60 14.53 -3.55 -22.68
N MET A 61 13.36 -3.63 -23.31
CA MET A 61 13.17 -3.24 -24.70
C MET A 61 13.10 -1.72 -24.91
N PHE A 62 12.49 -0.97 -23.98
CA PHE A 62 12.16 0.44 -24.19
C PHE A 62 12.73 1.39 -23.12
N LEU A 63 12.79 0.96 -21.86
CA LEU A 63 13.13 1.84 -20.74
C LEU A 63 14.58 1.72 -20.29
N ARG A 64 15.37 0.78 -20.82
CA ARG A 64 16.78 0.57 -20.41
C ARG A 64 17.67 1.81 -20.51
N LYS A 65 17.33 2.77 -21.37
CA LYS A 65 18.06 4.04 -21.54
C LYS A 65 17.48 5.18 -20.71
N ASP A 66 16.39 4.95 -19.99
CA ASP A 66 15.78 5.96 -19.14
C ASP A 66 16.72 6.37 -18.00
N THR A 67 16.72 7.64 -17.63
CA THR A 67 17.58 8.14 -16.54
C THR A 67 17.30 7.45 -15.19
N LEU A 68 16.11 6.88 -15.00
CA LEU A 68 15.74 6.12 -13.81
C LEU A 68 16.09 4.63 -13.91
N ALA A 69 16.45 4.12 -15.09
CA ALA A 69 16.80 2.70 -15.30
C ALA A 69 17.98 2.25 -14.45
N LYS A 70 18.95 3.16 -14.19
CA LYS A 70 20.09 2.89 -13.32
C LYS A 70 19.69 2.42 -11.92
N TYR A 71 18.56 2.90 -11.39
CA TYR A 71 18.07 2.49 -10.08
C TYR A 71 17.51 1.07 -10.10
N VAL A 72 16.87 0.66 -11.19
CA VAL A 72 16.45 -0.75 -11.39
C VAL A 72 17.68 -1.65 -11.45
N TYR A 73 18.74 -1.24 -12.15
CA TYR A 73 20.00 -2.00 -12.19
C TYR A 73 20.68 -2.10 -10.83
N ILE A 74 20.68 -1.03 -10.02
CA ILE A 74 21.20 -1.08 -8.66
C ILE A 74 20.42 -2.10 -7.82
N LEU A 75 19.09 -2.09 -7.87
CA LEU A 75 18.27 -3.05 -7.11
C LEU A 75 18.48 -4.49 -7.55
N VAL A 76 18.55 -4.73 -8.87
CA VAL A 76 18.86 -6.06 -9.42
C VAL A 76 20.26 -6.49 -9.01
N GLY A 77 21.25 -5.60 -9.06
CA GLY A 77 22.62 -5.89 -8.63
C GLY A 77 22.70 -6.27 -7.15
N VAL A 78 22.09 -5.46 -6.27
CA VAL A 78 21.99 -5.74 -4.83
C VAL A 78 21.35 -7.11 -4.57
N PHE A 79 20.23 -7.39 -5.24
CA PHE A 79 19.54 -8.67 -5.12
C PHE A 79 20.39 -9.85 -5.61
N LEU A 80 21.08 -9.72 -6.75
CA LEU A 80 21.92 -10.78 -7.29
C LEU A 80 23.12 -11.09 -6.38
N VAL A 81 23.75 -10.07 -5.79
CA VAL A 81 24.85 -10.26 -4.83
C VAL A 81 24.35 -11.04 -3.59
N ASP A 82 23.20 -10.66 -3.02
CA ASP A 82 22.60 -11.37 -1.90
C ASP A 82 22.24 -12.83 -2.24
N VAL A 83 21.63 -13.07 -3.40
CA VAL A 83 21.33 -14.44 -3.87
C VAL A 83 22.61 -15.25 -4.04
N LEU A 84 23.65 -14.69 -4.67
CA LEU A 84 24.92 -15.39 -4.88
C LEU A 84 25.54 -15.81 -3.54
N ILE A 85 25.61 -14.90 -2.57
CA ILE A 85 26.14 -15.21 -1.22
C ILE A 85 25.38 -16.40 -0.60
N LYS A 86 24.05 -16.40 -0.68
CA LYS A 86 23.23 -17.43 -0.03
C LYS A 86 23.24 -18.78 -0.74
N VAL A 87 23.33 -18.79 -2.06
CA VAL A 87 23.44 -20.03 -2.85
C VAL A 87 24.70 -20.83 -2.50
N PHE A 88 25.77 -20.18 -2.01
CA PHE A 88 26.96 -20.89 -1.51
C PHE A 88 26.73 -21.63 -0.18
N HIS A 89 25.70 -21.26 0.58
CA HIS A 89 25.44 -21.82 1.92
C HIS A 89 24.15 -22.65 2.00
N GLN A 90 23.24 -22.51 1.03
CA GLN A 90 21.90 -23.12 1.04
C GLN A 90 21.53 -23.63 -0.35
N GLU A 91 20.51 -24.48 -0.43
CA GLU A 91 20.02 -24.99 -1.71
C GLU A 91 19.56 -23.85 -2.64
N ALA A 92 20.15 -23.78 -3.83
CA ALA A 92 19.95 -22.66 -4.75
C ALA A 92 18.48 -22.42 -5.10
N PHE A 93 17.72 -23.49 -5.34
CA PHE A 93 16.33 -23.41 -5.75
C PHE A 93 15.44 -22.79 -4.67
N SER A 94 15.62 -23.18 -3.40
CA SER A 94 14.81 -22.66 -2.29
C SER A 94 15.08 -21.17 -2.05
N VAL A 95 16.34 -20.74 -2.11
CA VAL A 95 16.76 -19.34 -2.01
C VAL A 95 16.14 -18.50 -3.12
N ILE A 96 16.28 -18.94 -4.38
CA ILE A 96 15.75 -18.22 -5.54
C ILE A 96 14.23 -18.09 -5.45
N MET A 97 13.51 -19.15 -5.06
CA MET A 97 12.06 -19.12 -4.96
C MET A 97 11.57 -18.21 -3.83
N SER A 98 12.16 -18.32 -2.63
CA SER A 98 11.77 -17.50 -1.47
C SER A 98 12.04 -16.02 -1.74
N LYS A 99 13.27 -15.68 -2.13
CA LYS A 99 13.69 -14.29 -2.32
C LYS A 99 13.16 -13.69 -3.60
N GLY A 100 13.11 -14.46 -4.69
CA GLY A 100 12.55 -14.03 -5.96
C GLY A 100 11.10 -13.57 -5.84
N TYR A 101 10.30 -14.22 -4.99
CA TYR A 101 8.93 -13.81 -4.71
C TYR A 101 8.84 -12.39 -4.13
N PHE A 102 9.59 -12.08 -3.06
CA PHE A 102 9.58 -10.75 -2.45
C PHE A 102 10.22 -9.70 -3.36
N PHE A 103 11.33 -10.05 -4.03
CA PHE A 103 11.97 -9.15 -4.98
C PHE A 103 11.05 -8.79 -6.15
N SER A 104 10.29 -9.76 -6.69
CA SER A 104 9.33 -9.52 -7.77
C SER A 104 8.26 -8.49 -7.41
N LYS A 105 7.77 -8.52 -6.15
CA LYS A 105 6.80 -7.56 -5.63
C LYS A 105 7.39 -6.16 -5.51
N LEU A 106 8.61 -6.06 -4.98
CA LEU A 106 9.30 -4.80 -4.82
C LEU A 106 9.67 -4.19 -6.17
N ILE A 107 10.27 -4.96 -7.07
CA ILE A 107 10.69 -4.46 -8.38
C ILE A 107 9.51 -4.08 -9.27
N PHE A 108 8.35 -4.73 -9.11
CA PHE A 108 7.11 -4.39 -9.80
C PHE A 108 6.78 -2.90 -9.68
N PHE A 109 6.86 -2.35 -8.46
CA PHE A 109 6.54 -0.95 -8.21
C PHE A 109 7.41 -0.02 -9.05
N PHE A 110 8.73 -0.26 -9.11
CA PHE A 110 9.65 0.56 -9.92
C PHE A 110 9.38 0.43 -11.40
N LEU A 111 9.24 -0.81 -11.90
CA LEU A 111 9.01 -1.05 -13.32
C LEU A 111 7.72 -0.37 -13.76
N LEU A 112 6.65 -0.48 -12.97
CA LEU A 112 5.39 0.18 -13.25
C LEU A 112 5.53 1.71 -13.18
N ALA A 113 6.11 2.23 -12.09
CA ALA A 113 6.24 3.68 -11.89
C ALA A 113 7.02 4.34 -13.02
N ILE A 114 8.14 3.74 -13.47
CA ILE A 114 8.91 4.25 -14.61
C ILE A 114 8.11 4.10 -15.91
N ALA A 115 7.40 2.99 -16.11
CA ALA A 115 6.63 2.76 -17.33
C ALA A 115 5.46 3.75 -17.50
N ILE A 116 4.82 4.18 -16.42
CA ILE A 116 3.63 5.04 -16.49
C ILE A 116 3.90 6.52 -16.17
N LYS A 117 5.13 6.92 -15.82
CA LYS A 117 5.44 8.29 -15.37
C LYS A 117 5.11 9.39 -16.37
N ASP A 118 5.12 9.06 -17.66
CA ASP A 118 4.86 9.98 -18.78
C ASP A 118 3.45 9.81 -19.37
N VAL A 119 2.61 8.94 -18.77
CA VAL A 119 1.22 8.76 -19.20
C VAL A 119 0.39 9.96 -18.75
N LYS A 120 -0.27 10.61 -19.71
CA LYS A 120 -1.14 11.77 -19.45
C LYS A 120 -2.30 11.43 -18.51
N LYS A 121 -2.70 12.39 -17.67
CA LYS A 121 -3.88 12.33 -16.80
C LYS A 121 -5.15 11.81 -17.46
N GLU A 122 -5.50 12.34 -18.64
CA GLU A 122 -6.69 11.94 -19.42
C GLU A 122 -6.73 10.44 -19.73
N HIS A 123 -5.54 9.84 -19.91
CA HIS A 123 -5.40 8.42 -20.17
C HIS A 123 -5.59 7.57 -18.91
N LEU A 124 -5.23 8.09 -17.74
CA LEU A 124 -5.44 7.43 -16.45
C LEU A 124 -6.87 7.61 -15.92
N GLU A 125 -7.58 8.65 -16.35
CA GLU A 125 -8.94 8.93 -15.88
C GLU A 125 -9.92 7.78 -16.09
N LYS A 126 -9.83 7.08 -17.23
CA LYS A 126 -10.64 5.87 -17.49
C LYS A 126 -10.36 4.77 -16.46
N THR A 127 -9.09 4.56 -16.12
CA THR A 127 -8.69 3.59 -15.09
C THR A 127 -9.22 4.02 -13.73
N ILE A 128 -9.08 5.30 -13.35
CA ILE A 128 -9.61 5.82 -12.08
C ILE A 128 -11.13 5.62 -11.99
N ASN A 129 -11.87 5.93 -13.06
CA ASN A 129 -13.33 5.73 -13.09
C ASN A 129 -13.71 4.26 -12.94
N ALA A 130 -12.95 3.34 -13.56
CA ALA A 130 -13.15 1.90 -13.35
C ALA A 130 -12.84 1.49 -11.91
N LEU A 131 -11.79 2.01 -11.28
CA LEU A 131 -11.49 1.75 -9.87
C LEU A 131 -12.61 2.25 -8.94
N PHE A 132 -13.18 3.45 -9.19
CA PHE A 132 -14.35 3.93 -8.45
C PHE A 132 -15.58 3.01 -8.65
N LEU A 133 -15.82 2.53 -9.87
CA LEU A 133 -16.91 1.58 -10.13
C LEU A 133 -16.71 0.27 -9.35
N ILE A 134 -15.50 -0.29 -9.38
CA ILE A 134 -15.13 -1.48 -8.61
C ILE A 134 -15.36 -1.24 -7.11
N ALA A 135 -14.96 -0.08 -6.58
CA ALA A 135 -15.16 0.26 -5.17
C ALA A 135 -16.63 0.39 -4.78
N LYS A 136 -17.48 0.95 -5.65
CA LYS A 136 -18.93 1.05 -5.41
C LYS A 136 -19.58 -0.33 -5.42
N ILE A 137 -19.25 -1.18 -6.39
CA ILE A 137 -19.72 -2.57 -6.44
C ILE A 137 -19.27 -3.32 -5.18
N ASN A 138 -17.99 -3.21 -4.82
CA ASN A 138 -17.46 -3.84 -3.61
C ASN A 138 -18.13 -3.33 -2.33
N LEU A 139 -18.49 -2.04 -2.27
CA LEU A 139 -19.18 -1.45 -1.12
C LEU A 139 -20.58 -2.07 -0.93
N ILE A 140 -21.29 -2.39 -2.02
CA ILE A 140 -22.57 -3.12 -1.94
C ILE A 140 -22.36 -4.47 -1.24
N PHE A 141 -21.32 -5.22 -1.61
CA PHE A 141 -21.00 -6.50 -0.95
C PHE A 141 -20.53 -6.33 0.50
N ILE A 142 -19.83 -5.25 0.82
CA ILE A 142 -19.47 -4.90 2.20
C ILE A 142 -20.74 -4.70 3.04
N VAL A 143 -21.70 -3.92 2.54
CA VAL A 143 -22.96 -3.65 3.24
C VAL A 143 -23.81 -4.91 3.37
N ILE A 144 -23.93 -5.72 2.32
CA ILE A 144 -24.60 -7.03 2.38
C ILE A 144 -23.93 -7.92 3.42
N GLY A 145 -22.59 -8.01 3.40
CA GLY A 145 -21.83 -8.76 4.39
C GLY A 145 -22.11 -8.31 5.82
N PHE A 146 -22.17 -6.99 6.05
CA PHE A 146 -22.46 -6.41 7.35
C PHE A 146 -23.89 -6.73 7.82
N LEU A 147 -24.90 -6.48 6.99
CA LEU A 147 -26.31 -6.66 7.34
C LEU A 147 -26.67 -8.13 7.58
N PHE A 148 -26.18 -9.02 6.74
CA PHE A 148 -26.50 -10.45 6.77
C PHE A 148 -25.43 -11.30 7.47
N LYS A 149 -24.38 -10.67 8.01
CA LYS A 149 -23.23 -11.32 8.68
C LYS A 149 -22.55 -12.42 7.84
N ILE A 150 -22.51 -12.26 6.52
CA ILE A 150 -21.97 -13.27 5.59
C ILE A 150 -20.44 -13.34 5.72
N ASP A 151 -19.92 -14.51 6.11
CA ASP A 151 -18.49 -14.71 6.38
C ASP A 151 -17.58 -14.45 5.18
N ILE A 152 -17.99 -14.80 3.95
CA ILE A 152 -17.19 -14.56 2.74
C ILE A 152 -16.87 -13.07 2.51
N PHE A 153 -17.70 -12.17 3.03
CA PHE A 153 -17.50 -10.71 2.88
C PHE A 153 -16.80 -10.09 4.09
N LYS A 154 -16.55 -10.85 5.17
CA LYS A 154 -15.79 -10.38 6.32
C LYS A 154 -14.31 -10.24 5.98
N SER A 155 -13.70 -9.20 6.56
CA SER A 155 -12.24 -9.03 6.57
C SER A 155 -11.54 -10.13 7.38
N TYR A 156 -12.23 -10.67 8.38
CA TYR A 156 -11.73 -11.71 9.28
C TYR A 156 -12.79 -12.82 9.40
N PRO A 157 -12.88 -13.71 8.39
CA PRO A 157 -13.84 -14.81 8.40
C PRO A 157 -13.73 -15.64 9.68
N TYR A 158 -14.86 -16.15 10.19
CA TYR A 158 -14.93 -17.01 11.38
C TYR A 158 -14.43 -16.36 12.68
N THR A 159 -14.39 -15.03 12.75
CA THR A 159 -14.09 -14.28 13.98
C THR A 159 -15.17 -13.25 14.29
N ASP A 160 -15.25 -12.82 15.55
CA ASP A 160 -16.13 -11.72 15.99
C ASP A 160 -15.59 -10.33 15.66
N ARG A 161 -14.45 -10.26 14.97
CA ARG A 161 -13.79 -8.99 14.69
C ARG A 161 -14.59 -8.21 13.64
N PHE A 162 -14.94 -6.97 13.97
CA PHE A 162 -15.55 -6.05 13.02
C PHE A 162 -14.64 -5.82 11.80
N GLY A 163 -15.22 -5.91 10.60
CA GLY A 163 -14.57 -5.59 9.35
C GLY A 163 -15.10 -6.40 8.19
N PHE A 164 -15.33 -5.74 7.06
CA PHE A 164 -15.88 -6.33 5.83
C PHE A 164 -15.09 -5.82 4.64
N ASN A 165 -14.42 -6.71 3.90
CA ASN A 165 -13.63 -6.38 2.72
C ASN A 165 -14.33 -6.71 1.38
N GLY A 166 -15.56 -7.24 1.44
CA GLY A 166 -16.39 -7.48 0.26
C GLY A 166 -15.82 -8.57 -0.66
N ILE A 167 -15.68 -8.28 -1.96
CA ILE A 167 -15.10 -9.17 -2.96
C ILE A 167 -13.57 -9.16 -2.99
N ILE A 168 -12.92 -8.20 -2.32
CA ILE A 168 -11.45 -8.14 -2.25
C ILE A 168 -10.97 -9.19 -1.23
N SER A 169 -9.96 -9.98 -1.62
CA SER A 169 -9.46 -11.12 -0.83
C SER A 169 -8.82 -10.69 0.49
N GLU A 170 -7.87 -9.75 0.44
CA GLU A 170 -7.05 -9.39 1.58
C GLU A 170 -7.48 -8.04 2.19
N PRO A 171 -7.66 -7.95 3.52
CA PRO A 171 -8.02 -6.69 4.19
C PRO A 171 -6.99 -5.57 3.96
N GLY A 172 -5.70 -5.93 3.87
CA GLY A 172 -4.63 -4.99 3.56
C GLY A 172 -4.78 -4.38 2.16
N ILE A 173 -5.14 -5.20 1.16
CA ILE A 173 -5.41 -4.71 -0.20
C ILE A 173 -6.61 -3.77 -0.23
N SER A 174 -7.70 -4.18 0.40
CA SER A 174 -8.93 -3.39 0.46
C SER A 174 -8.69 -2.04 1.18
N SER A 175 -7.89 -2.03 2.25
CA SER A 175 -7.55 -0.81 2.99
C SER A 175 -6.86 0.21 2.10
N TYR A 176 -5.75 -0.13 1.44
CA TYR A 176 -5.08 0.83 0.55
C TYR A 176 -5.94 1.22 -0.63
N PHE A 177 -6.73 0.29 -1.18
CA PHE A 177 -7.63 0.59 -2.29
C PHE A 177 -8.64 1.70 -1.92
N TYR A 178 -9.36 1.57 -0.81
CA TYR A 178 -10.31 2.59 -0.39
C TYR A 178 -9.63 3.87 0.10
N MET A 179 -8.50 3.79 0.82
CA MET A 179 -7.74 4.99 1.25
C MET A 179 -7.28 5.83 0.06
N LEU A 180 -6.73 5.20 -0.98
CA LEU A 180 -6.26 5.88 -2.18
C LEU A 180 -7.41 6.51 -2.99
N LEU A 181 -8.56 5.83 -3.09
CA LEU A 181 -9.73 6.41 -3.74
C LEU A 181 -10.36 7.54 -2.91
N ALA A 182 -10.30 7.46 -1.58
CA ALA A 182 -10.74 8.53 -0.70
C ALA A 182 -9.90 9.80 -0.91
N ILE A 183 -8.58 9.66 -1.10
CA ILE A 183 -7.70 10.77 -1.47
C ILE A 183 -8.16 11.41 -2.78
N ILE A 184 -8.46 10.63 -3.82
CA ILE A 184 -8.95 11.20 -5.09
C ILE A 184 -10.29 11.91 -4.90
N ALA A 185 -11.25 11.27 -4.21
CA ALA A 185 -12.55 11.85 -3.96
C ALA A 185 -12.43 13.16 -3.15
N TYR A 186 -11.53 13.20 -2.18
CA TYR A 186 -11.24 14.36 -1.35
C TYR A 186 -10.61 15.49 -2.16
N MET A 187 -9.59 15.21 -2.98
CA MET A 187 -8.95 16.20 -3.86
C MET A 187 -9.96 16.76 -4.87
N LYS A 188 -10.82 15.92 -5.45
CA LYS A 188 -11.91 16.38 -6.34
C LYS A 188 -12.92 17.25 -5.59
N TYR A 189 -13.29 16.90 -4.36
CA TYR A 189 -14.19 17.71 -3.53
C TYR A 189 -13.59 19.10 -3.24
N ILE A 190 -12.33 19.17 -2.85
CA ILE A 190 -11.65 20.43 -2.51
C ILE A 190 -11.41 21.32 -3.73
N TYR A 191 -10.96 20.77 -4.86
CA TYR A 191 -10.50 21.59 -6.01
C TYR A 191 -11.42 21.58 -7.22
N LYS A 192 -12.27 20.57 -7.41
CA LYS A 192 -13.04 20.37 -8.66
C LYS A 192 -14.55 20.33 -8.46
N LYS A 193 -15.05 20.84 -7.33
CA LYS A 193 -16.48 20.76 -6.94
C LYS A 193 -17.03 19.32 -7.03
N GLY A 194 -16.18 18.33 -6.72
CA GLY A 194 -16.55 16.93 -6.69
C GLY A 194 -17.66 16.67 -5.66
N SER A 195 -18.46 15.62 -5.88
CA SER A 195 -19.57 15.29 -5.00
C SER A 195 -19.10 14.86 -3.60
N LEU A 196 -19.55 15.59 -2.56
CA LEU A 196 -19.38 15.21 -1.16
C LEU A 196 -19.95 13.82 -0.87
N ILE A 197 -21.06 13.45 -1.51
CA ILE A 197 -21.68 12.12 -1.37
C ILE A 197 -20.71 11.03 -1.81
N ASN A 198 -19.98 11.24 -2.90
CA ASN A 198 -19.00 10.26 -3.37
C ASN A 198 -17.81 10.13 -2.41
N LEU A 199 -17.35 11.24 -1.81
CA LEU A 199 -16.33 11.19 -0.75
C LEU A 199 -16.83 10.40 0.46
N LEU A 200 -18.02 10.74 0.98
CA LEU A 200 -18.61 10.09 2.14
C LEU A 200 -18.81 8.59 1.89
N LEU A 201 -19.31 8.18 0.71
CA LEU A 201 -19.45 6.77 0.34
C LEU A 201 -18.13 6.00 0.41
N ILE A 202 -17.04 6.57 -0.10
CA ILE A 202 -15.72 5.91 -0.03
C ILE A 202 -15.18 5.89 1.39
N CYS A 203 -15.37 6.97 2.18
CA CYS A 203 -14.99 7.01 3.60
C CYS A 203 -15.76 5.97 4.43
N ILE A 204 -17.05 5.78 4.15
CA ILE A 204 -17.87 4.71 4.73
C ILE A 204 -17.25 3.35 4.37
N GLY A 205 -16.82 3.17 3.12
CA GLY A 205 -16.06 1.99 2.71
C GLY A 205 -14.81 1.76 3.56
N VAL A 206 -13.97 2.78 3.76
CA VAL A 206 -12.78 2.68 4.62
C VAL A 206 -13.16 2.28 6.06
N PHE A 207 -14.22 2.87 6.61
CA PHE A 207 -14.69 2.59 7.97
C PHE A 207 -15.12 1.13 8.13
N PHE A 208 -15.94 0.61 7.20
CA PHE A 208 -16.44 -0.76 7.27
C PHE A 208 -15.37 -1.84 7.12
N LEU A 209 -14.16 -1.52 6.64
CA LEU A 209 -13.05 -2.47 6.58
C LEU A 209 -12.61 -2.96 7.97
N GLY A 210 -12.80 -2.15 9.01
CA GLY A 210 -12.45 -2.51 10.40
C GLY A 210 -10.94 -2.66 10.66
N THR A 211 -10.10 -2.05 9.82
CA THR A 211 -8.64 -2.10 9.95
C THR A 211 -8.12 -0.89 10.72
N LYS A 212 -7.11 -1.10 11.57
CA LYS A 212 -6.45 -0.01 12.33
C LYS A 212 -5.88 1.06 11.39
N SER A 213 -5.31 0.65 10.25
CA SER A 213 -4.78 1.56 9.23
C SER A 213 -5.86 2.39 8.55
N GLY A 214 -7.01 1.80 8.21
CA GLY A 214 -8.14 2.54 7.63
C GLY A 214 -8.74 3.56 8.60
N LEU A 215 -8.90 3.20 9.87
CA LEU A 215 -9.37 4.14 10.90
C LEU A 215 -8.37 5.28 11.15
N LEU A 216 -7.08 4.97 11.22
CA LEU A 216 -6.02 5.98 11.33
C LEU A 216 -6.04 6.95 10.13
N PHE A 217 -6.23 6.42 8.90
CA PHE A 217 -6.38 7.24 7.71
C PHE A 217 -7.56 8.20 7.81
N LEU A 218 -8.74 7.73 8.21
CA LEU A 218 -9.92 8.58 8.35
C LEU A 218 -9.70 9.67 9.39
N ALA A 219 -9.10 9.33 10.53
CA ALA A 219 -8.76 10.31 11.56
C ALA A 219 -7.81 11.39 11.02
N ILE A 220 -6.75 11.00 10.30
CA ILE A 220 -5.81 11.95 9.68
C ILE A 220 -6.51 12.79 8.60
N LEU A 221 -7.39 12.20 7.78
CA LEU A 221 -8.10 12.91 6.73
C LEU A 221 -9.06 13.97 7.30
N VAL A 222 -9.81 13.63 8.35
CA VAL A 222 -10.67 14.57 9.08
C VAL A 222 -9.83 15.68 9.72
N PHE A 223 -8.70 15.33 10.35
CA PHE A 223 -7.78 16.29 10.92
C PHE A 223 -7.25 17.29 9.87
N ILE A 224 -6.79 16.79 8.71
CA ILE A 224 -6.37 17.62 7.58
C ILE A 224 -7.52 18.53 7.12
N HIS A 225 -8.74 17.99 7.00
CA HIS A 225 -9.90 18.76 6.58
C HIS A 225 -10.23 19.91 7.55
N ILE A 226 -10.22 19.65 8.85
CA ILE A 226 -10.43 20.69 9.87
C ILE A 226 -9.34 21.77 9.76
N LEU A 227 -8.07 21.39 9.62
CA LEU A 227 -6.97 22.36 9.46
C LEU A 227 -7.14 23.25 8.22
N ILE A 228 -7.73 22.73 7.14
CA ILE A 228 -8.05 23.51 5.93
C ILE A 228 -9.17 24.51 6.21
N LEU A 229 -10.23 24.09 6.91
CA LEU A 229 -11.34 24.97 7.28
C LEU A 229 -10.89 26.10 8.22
N LEU A 230 -9.92 25.83 9.10
CA LEU A 230 -9.30 26.82 9.97
C LEU A 230 -8.38 27.74 9.17
N LYS A 231 -8.90 28.88 8.72
CA LYS A 231 -8.16 29.83 7.86
C LYS A 231 -6.96 30.50 8.54
N LYS A 232 -7.04 30.77 9.85
CA LYS A 232 -5.99 31.47 10.62
C LYS A 232 -5.08 30.48 11.34
N ASN A 233 -3.77 30.74 11.33
CA ASN A 233 -2.78 29.89 12.01
C ASN A 233 -3.01 29.78 13.52
N ILE A 234 -3.49 30.84 14.18
CA ILE A 234 -3.80 30.80 15.62
C ILE A 234 -4.86 29.74 15.93
N TYR A 235 -5.93 29.64 15.12
CA TYR A 235 -6.97 28.63 15.34
C TYR A 235 -6.47 27.22 15.07
N ARG A 236 -5.56 27.04 14.09
CA ARG A 236 -4.91 25.75 13.85
C ARG A 236 -4.08 25.32 15.05
N LEU A 237 -3.27 26.24 15.59
CA LEU A 237 -2.45 25.97 16.77
C LEU A 237 -3.32 25.68 18.00
N SER A 238 -4.37 26.47 18.25
CA SER A 238 -5.31 26.23 19.34
C SER A 238 -6.03 24.89 19.20
N PHE A 239 -6.46 24.51 17.99
CA PHE A 239 -7.11 23.22 17.75
C PHE A 239 -6.17 22.05 18.06
N VAL A 240 -4.91 22.12 17.60
CA VAL A 240 -3.89 21.11 17.93
C VAL A 240 -3.62 21.06 19.43
N ALA A 241 -3.48 22.21 20.09
CA ALA A 241 -3.25 22.31 21.52
C ALA A 241 -4.40 21.69 22.33
N VAL A 242 -5.66 21.97 21.95
CA VAL A 242 -6.85 21.36 22.55
C VAL A 242 -6.84 19.84 22.34
N LEU A 243 -6.56 19.36 21.13
CA LEU A 243 -6.53 17.92 20.85
C LEU A 243 -5.47 17.19 21.68
N VAL A 244 -4.25 17.75 21.76
CA VAL A 244 -3.16 17.19 22.57
C VAL A 244 -3.51 17.23 24.05
N THR A 245 -4.04 18.34 24.55
CA THR A 245 -4.43 18.47 25.96
C THR A 245 -5.54 17.48 26.32
N SER A 246 -6.58 17.38 25.49
CA SER A 246 -7.67 16.40 25.65
C SER A 246 -7.15 14.97 25.62
N PHE A 247 -6.22 14.64 24.72
CA PHE A 247 -5.59 13.32 24.70
C PHE A 247 -4.81 13.04 26.00
N LEU A 248 -4.03 14.01 26.50
CA LEU A 248 -3.27 13.82 27.74
C LEU A 248 -4.18 13.61 28.96
N ILE A 249 -5.31 14.31 29.02
CA ILE A 249 -6.31 14.17 30.10
C ILE A 249 -7.04 12.82 29.99
N LEU A 250 -7.41 12.41 28.77
CA LEU A 250 -8.25 11.24 28.53
C LEU A 250 -7.46 9.97 28.16
N LYS A 251 -6.12 10.00 28.22
CA LYS A 251 -5.27 8.93 27.67
C LYS A 251 -5.64 7.55 28.22
N ASP A 252 -5.88 7.44 29.52
CA ASP A 252 -6.11 6.15 30.18
C ASP A 252 -7.48 5.59 29.78
N THR A 253 -8.52 6.44 29.76
CA THR A 253 -9.84 6.09 29.25
C THR A 253 -9.79 5.66 27.79
N ILE A 254 -9.07 6.40 26.94
CA ILE A 254 -8.90 6.09 25.51
C ILE A 254 -8.19 4.74 25.34
N ILE A 255 -7.13 4.49 26.11
CA ILE A 255 -6.37 3.24 26.06
C ILE A 255 -7.27 2.08 26.50
N THR A 256 -7.98 2.19 27.62
CA THR A 256 -8.90 1.15 28.09
C THR A 256 -10.02 0.87 27.09
N LEU A 257 -10.63 1.91 26.51
CA LEU A 257 -11.63 1.75 25.46
C LEU A 257 -11.05 1.04 24.24
N ALA A 258 -9.85 1.42 23.80
CA ALA A 258 -9.19 0.80 22.65
C ALA A 258 -8.88 -0.69 22.90
N ILE A 259 -8.36 -1.03 24.09
CA ILE A 259 -8.07 -2.41 24.49
C ILE A 259 -9.36 -3.24 24.50
N ASN A 260 -10.42 -2.73 25.13
CA ASN A 260 -11.69 -3.45 25.26
C ASN A 260 -12.52 -3.49 23.98
N SER A 261 -12.15 -2.72 22.95
CA SER A 261 -12.82 -2.76 21.64
C SER A 261 -12.55 -4.04 20.85
N PHE A 262 -11.56 -4.86 21.27
CA PHE A 262 -11.23 -6.13 20.63
C PHE A 262 -11.23 -7.25 21.66
N SER A 263 -11.83 -8.40 21.32
CA SER A 263 -11.89 -9.57 22.23
C SER A 263 -10.50 -10.07 22.67
N PHE A 264 -9.48 -9.94 21.81
CA PHE A 264 -8.10 -10.30 22.12
C PHE A 264 -7.29 -9.16 22.76
N GLY A 265 -7.84 -7.95 22.83
CA GLY A 265 -7.11 -6.76 23.25
C GLY A 265 -6.56 -6.84 24.66
N PRO A 266 -7.37 -7.19 25.68
CA PRO A 266 -6.91 -7.35 27.06
C PRO A 266 -5.76 -8.34 27.18
N TYR A 267 -5.89 -9.52 26.57
CA TYR A 267 -4.86 -10.57 26.59
C TYR A 267 -3.51 -10.08 26.01
N ILE A 268 -3.52 -9.41 24.86
CA ILE A 268 -2.28 -8.92 24.25
C ILE A 268 -1.67 -7.81 25.13
N TYR A 269 -2.50 -6.91 25.64
CA TYR A 269 -2.04 -5.80 26.47
C TYR A 269 -1.43 -6.27 27.79
N GLU A 270 -2.09 -7.20 28.50
CA GLU A 270 -1.57 -7.75 29.76
C GLU A 270 -0.27 -8.53 29.54
N LYS A 271 -0.19 -9.32 28.47
CA LYS A 271 0.97 -10.19 28.22
C LYS A 271 2.18 -9.46 27.66
N HIS A 272 1.97 -8.44 26.82
CA HIS A 272 3.06 -7.81 26.05
C HIS A 272 3.07 -6.28 26.11
N GLY A 273 2.03 -5.64 26.66
CA GLY A 273 1.96 -4.21 26.86
C GLY A 273 1.35 -3.42 25.69
N LEU A 274 1.34 -2.09 25.86
CA LEU A 274 0.67 -1.16 24.94
C LEU A 274 1.29 -1.16 23.54
N LEU A 275 2.62 -1.20 23.45
CA LEU A 275 3.33 -1.11 22.17
C LEU A 275 2.96 -2.28 21.26
N THR A 276 2.93 -3.50 21.81
CA THR A 276 2.52 -4.70 21.10
C THR A 276 1.06 -4.64 20.67
N PHE A 277 0.18 -4.14 21.53
CA PHE A 277 -1.23 -3.95 21.18
C PHE A 277 -1.40 -2.96 20.02
N ILE A 278 -0.76 -1.80 20.08
CA ILE A 278 -0.82 -0.76 19.03
C ILE A 278 -0.24 -1.29 17.72
N THR A 279 0.98 -1.82 17.76
CA THR A 279 1.69 -2.31 16.57
C THR A 279 1.18 -3.66 16.06
N SER A 280 0.28 -4.31 16.80
CA SER A 280 -0.29 -5.62 16.47
C SER A 280 0.78 -6.71 16.38
N LYS A 281 1.64 -6.77 17.42
CA LYS A 281 2.79 -7.68 17.58
C LYS A 281 3.99 -7.44 16.66
N ARG A 282 4.00 -6.38 15.85
CA ARG A 282 5.13 -6.06 14.96
C ARG A 282 6.39 -5.64 15.70
N ASP A 283 6.24 -5.10 16.91
CA ASP A 283 7.36 -4.87 17.82
C ASP A 283 8.08 -6.18 18.20
N LEU A 284 7.34 -7.25 18.47
CA LEU A 284 7.91 -8.57 18.75
C LEU A 284 8.62 -9.16 17.52
N LEU A 285 8.02 -9.01 16.33
CA LEU A 285 8.66 -9.41 15.06
C LEU A 285 9.93 -8.57 14.78
N PHE A 286 9.92 -7.29 15.14
CA PHE A 286 11.09 -6.43 15.05
C PHE A 286 12.21 -6.90 15.98
N ILE A 287 11.88 -7.25 17.22
CA ILE A 287 12.86 -7.81 18.17
C ILE A 287 13.46 -9.11 17.62
N ASP A 288 12.65 -10.01 17.09
CA ASP A 288 13.12 -11.25 16.44
C ASP A 288 14.09 -10.97 15.28
N ALA A 289 13.71 -10.08 14.37
CA ALA A 289 14.58 -9.68 13.26
C ALA A 289 15.88 -9.03 13.74
N MET A 290 15.84 -8.23 14.82
CA MET A 290 17.04 -7.63 15.40
C MET A 290 17.95 -8.65 16.06
N THR A 291 17.41 -9.72 16.66
CA THR A 291 18.20 -10.83 17.18
C THR A 291 18.93 -11.55 16.04
N TYR A 292 18.22 -11.88 14.97
CA TYR A 292 18.83 -12.45 13.76
C TYR A 292 19.94 -11.56 13.19
N ILE A 293 19.73 -10.25 13.11
CA ILE A 293 20.75 -9.30 12.64
C ILE A 293 22.01 -9.37 13.52
N LYS A 294 21.87 -9.42 14.84
CA LYS A 294 23.02 -9.46 15.75
C LYS A 294 23.86 -10.73 15.59
N GLU A 295 23.21 -11.84 15.28
CA GLU A 295 23.84 -13.16 15.19
C GLU A 295 24.45 -13.40 13.80
N GLU A 296 23.76 -12.97 12.73
CA GLU A 296 24.05 -13.42 11.36
C GLU A 296 24.54 -12.31 10.42
N TRP A 297 24.35 -11.02 10.74
CA TRP A 297 24.74 -9.94 9.82
C TRP A 297 26.20 -9.52 9.98
N ASN A 298 26.86 -9.34 8.84
CA ASN A 298 28.10 -8.61 8.74
C ASN A 298 27.88 -7.19 8.14
N VAL A 299 28.94 -6.41 8.02
CA VAL A 299 28.89 -5.03 7.48
C VAL A 299 28.27 -4.97 6.08
N LEU A 300 28.52 -5.98 5.23
CA LEU A 300 27.96 -6.03 3.88
C LEU A 300 26.42 -6.13 3.91
N ASN A 301 25.86 -6.91 4.85
CA ASN A 301 24.41 -7.06 4.98
C ASN A 301 23.70 -5.72 5.30
N TYR A 302 24.33 -4.81 6.03
CA TYR A 302 23.74 -3.48 6.23
C TYR A 302 23.63 -2.68 4.91
N VAL A 303 24.52 -2.93 3.95
CA VAL A 303 24.56 -2.25 2.66
C VAL A 303 23.57 -2.85 1.65
N ILE A 304 23.56 -4.18 1.54
CA ILE A 304 22.80 -4.92 0.51
C ILE A 304 21.56 -5.65 1.06
N GLY A 305 21.41 -5.72 2.37
CA GLY A 305 20.36 -6.46 3.06
C GLY A 305 20.68 -7.95 3.15
N GLY A 306 19.61 -8.75 3.02
CA GLY A 306 19.75 -10.19 2.82
C GLY A 306 18.93 -11.04 3.78
N ILE A 307 18.06 -10.46 4.62
CA ILE A 307 17.16 -11.27 5.44
C ILE A 307 16.24 -12.16 4.58
N ASP A 308 15.85 -13.32 5.08
CA ASP A 308 14.73 -14.07 4.50
C ASP A 308 13.41 -13.56 5.10
N LEU A 309 12.66 -12.77 4.31
CA LEU A 309 11.35 -12.23 4.71
C LEU A 309 10.26 -13.31 4.82
N LYS A 310 10.52 -14.57 4.45
CA LYS A 310 9.61 -15.65 4.80
C LYS A 310 9.69 -16.00 6.29
N MET A 311 10.86 -15.80 6.90
CA MET A 311 11.15 -16.20 8.29
C MET A 311 11.09 -15.01 9.25
N HIS A 312 11.79 -13.92 8.94
CA HIS A 312 12.01 -12.80 9.88
C HIS A 312 11.40 -11.48 9.37
N ARG A 313 10.17 -11.55 8.88
CA ARG A 313 9.45 -10.36 8.41
C ARG A 313 8.86 -9.58 9.58
N VAL A 314 9.06 -8.28 9.58
CA VAL A 314 8.59 -7.37 10.63
C VAL A 314 7.20 -6.80 10.30
N GLU A 315 6.90 -6.66 9.01
CA GLU A 315 5.68 -6.03 8.48
C GLU A 315 5.60 -4.51 8.67
N PHE A 316 6.73 -3.84 8.93
CA PHE A 316 6.86 -2.39 8.75
C PHE A 316 7.48 -2.13 7.38
N GLU A 317 6.83 -1.34 6.52
CA GLU A 317 7.19 -1.27 5.08
C GLU A 317 8.67 -0.99 4.84
N PHE A 318 9.20 0.11 5.40
CA PHE A 318 10.58 0.52 5.15
C PHE A 318 11.59 -0.29 5.96
N VAL A 319 11.18 -0.90 7.07
CA VAL A 319 12.03 -1.85 7.80
C VAL A 319 12.18 -3.11 6.96
N ASP A 320 11.10 -3.68 6.44
CA ASP A 320 11.15 -4.86 5.57
C ASP A 320 11.97 -4.58 4.28
N ILE A 321 11.85 -3.38 3.69
CA ILE A 321 12.69 -2.97 2.56
C ILE A 321 14.17 -2.92 2.94
N PHE A 322 14.49 -2.33 4.10
CA PHE A 322 15.87 -2.27 4.61
C PHE A 322 16.42 -3.66 4.91
N LEU A 323 15.67 -4.52 5.58
CA LEU A 323 16.11 -5.88 5.90
C LEU A 323 16.35 -6.71 4.64
N PHE A 324 15.56 -6.47 3.58
CA PHE A 324 15.66 -7.23 2.34
C PHE A 324 16.71 -6.70 1.35
N LEU A 325 16.84 -5.36 1.19
CA LEU A 325 17.71 -4.72 0.18
C LEU A 325 18.79 -3.78 0.76
N GLY A 326 18.92 -3.74 2.09
CA GLY A 326 19.86 -2.91 2.80
C GLY A 326 19.56 -1.41 2.71
N ILE A 327 20.49 -0.60 3.22
CA ILE A 327 20.39 0.85 3.11
C ILE A 327 20.38 1.32 1.64
N THR A 328 21.06 0.58 0.75
CA THR A 328 21.10 0.89 -0.69
C THR A 328 19.69 0.83 -1.28
N GLY A 329 18.96 -0.27 -1.06
CA GLY A 329 17.60 -0.41 -1.55
C GLY A 329 16.65 0.61 -0.96
N LEU A 330 16.75 0.87 0.35
CA LEU A 330 15.92 1.88 1.03
C LEU A 330 16.11 3.28 0.42
N LEU A 331 17.36 3.71 0.22
CA LEU A 331 17.67 5.01 -0.38
C LEU A 331 17.17 5.11 -1.82
N VAL A 332 17.32 4.04 -2.61
CA VAL A 332 16.78 3.97 -3.97
C VAL A 332 15.26 4.13 -3.97
N TYR A 333 14.55 3.46 -3.06
CA TYR A 333 13.11 3.59 -2.87
C TYR A 333 12.69 5.03 -2.59
N ILE A 334 13.30 5.66 -1.59
CA ILE A 334 12.99 7.05 -1.20
C ILE A 334 13.28 8.01 -2.36
N PHE A 335 14.41 7.82 -3.06
CA PHE A 335 14.79 8.67 -4.18
C PHE A 335 13.80 8.58 -5.34
N ILE A 336 13.37 7.36 -5.71
CA ILE A 336 12.39 7.17 -6.79
C ILE A 336 11.03 7.72 -6.40
N LEU A 337 10.56 7.50 -5.16
CA LEU A 337 9.32 8.10 -4.67
C LEU A 337 9.34 9.62 -4.85
N LYS A 338 10.45 10.26 -4.47
CA LYS A 338 10.64 11.70 -4.67
C LYS A 338 10.66 12.09 -6.15
N LYS A 339 11.48 11.44 -6.97
CA LYS A 339 11.69 11.83 -8.38
C LYS A 339 10.48 11.62 -9.27
N VAL A 340 9.69 10.59 -9.01
CA VAL A 340 8.59 10.19 -9.88
C VAL A 340 7.29 10.93 -9.53
N PHE A 341 7.01 11.07 -8.23
CA PHE A 341 5.72 11.57 -7.76
C PHE A 341 5.71 13.06 -7.38
N PHE A 342 6.87 13.68 -7.16
CA PHE A 342 6.94 15.12 -6.82
C PHE A 342 7.49 15.95 -7.97
N GLN A 343 6.71 16.95 -8.40
CA GLN A 343 7.16 17.99 -9.32
C GLN A 343 7.81 19.16 -8.55
N LYS A 344 8.53 20.05 -9.26
CA LYS A 344 9.20 21.23 -8.66
C LYS A 344 8.25 22.14 -7.87
N LYS A 345 6.97 22.21 -8.25
CA LYS A 345 5.93 23.03 -7.60
C LYS A 345 4.71 22.15 -7.25
N GLN A 346 4.92 21.19 -6.36
CA GLN A 346 3.83 20.32 -5.91
C GLN A 346 2.91 21.04 -4.91
N ASP A 347 1.61 20.81 -5.01
CA ASP A 347 0.64 21.32 -4.03
C ASP A 347 0.88 20.70 -2.64
N TRP A 348 0.68 21.50 -1.59
CA TRP A 348 0.92 21.07 -0.22
C TRP A 348 -0.04 19.95 0.20
N LEU A 349 -1.30 20.00 -0.23
CA LEU A 349 -2.32 19.02 0.14
C LEU A 349 -2.02 17.68 -0.53
N TYR A 350 -1.61 17.69 -1.79
CA TYR A 350 -1.08 16.50 -2.46
C TYR A 350 0.06 15.88 -1.64
N SER A 351 1.02 16.71 -1.22
CA SER A 351 2.22 16.26 -0.52
C SER A 351 1.87 15.65 0.85
N VAL A 352 0.97 16.29 1.60
CA VAL A 352 0.48 15.77 2.88
C VAL A 352 -0.28 14.46 2.70
N LEU A 353 -1.20 14.35 1.73
CA LEU A 353 -1.95 13.11 1.49
C LEU A 353 -1.05 11.96 1.00
N PHE A 354 -0.04 12.27 0.20
CA PHE A 354 1.01 11.30 -0.17
C PHE A 354 1.75 10.81 1.06
N LEU A 355 2.26 11.73 1.89
CA LEU A 355 2.98 11.39 3.12
C LEU A 355 2.10 10.65 4.13
N THR A 356 0.79 10.91 4.17
CA THR A 356 -0.15 10.14 4.99
C THR A 356 -0.17 8.66 4.58
N ILE A 357 -0.22 8.34 3.29
CA ILE A 357 -0.18 6.94 2.84
C ILE A 357 1.16 6.29 3.18
N ILE A 358 2.26 7.01 2.99
CA ILE A 358 3.62 6.55 3.32
C ILE A 358 3.77 6.31 4.83
N LEU A 359 3.22 7.18 5.68
CA LEU A 359 3.21 7.03 7.13
C LEU A 359 2.42 5.78 7.53
N ILE A 360 1.21 5.63 6.98
CA ILE A 360 0.35 4.48 7.26
C ILE A 360 1.00 3.18 6.81
N SER A 361 1.67 3.18 5.64
CA SER A 361 2.41 1.99 5.21
C SER A 361 3.62 1.70 6.05
N SER A 362 4.33 2.73 6.54
CA SER A 362 5.45 2.54 7.46
C SER A 362 5.03 1.75 8.70
N LEU A 363 3.79 1.93 9.18
CA LEU A 363 3.25 1.26 10.36
C LEU A 363 2.49 -0.05 10.05
N GLY A 364 1.83 -0.14 8.89
CA GLY A 364 0.94 -1.26 8.53
C GLY A 364 1.50 -2.23 7.48
N GLY A 365 2.57 -1.86 6.80
CA GLY A 365 3.20 -2.63 5.74
C GLY A 365 2.33 -2.88 4.50
N ASN A 366 2.79 -3.78 3.63
CA ASN A 366 2.10 -4.28 2.45
C ASN A 366 1.77 -3.26 1.34
N LEU A 367 2.30 -2.03 1.35
CA LEU A 367 2.09 -1.08 0.25
C LEU A 367 2.88 -1.50 -1.00
N PHE A 368 4.20 -1.69 -0.88
CA PHE A 368 5.08 -2.11 -1.98
C PHE A 368 5.27 -3.63 -2.02
N PHE A 369 5.06 -4.32 -0.90
CA PHE A 369 5.01 -5.79 -0.85
C PHE A 369 3.68 -6.41 -1.36
N SER A 370 2.78 -5.59 -1.92
CA SER A 370 1.60 -6.04 -2.65
C SER A 370 1.52 -5.37 -4.01
N ILE A 371 1.54 -6.17 -5.07
CA ILE A 371 1.43 -5.69 -6.47
C ILE A 371 0.13 -4.92 -6.69
N THR A 372 -0.97 -5.30 -6.04
CA THR A 372 -2.23 -4.57 -6.14
C THR A 372 -2.15 -3.20 -5.49
N ASN A 373 -1.55 -3.10 -4.30
CA ASN A 373 -1.41 -1.82 -3.59
C ASN A 373 -0.42 -0.90 -4.31
N ALA A 374 0.72 -1.43 -4.74
CA ALA A 374 1.71 -0.71 -5.52
C ALA A 374 1.12 -0.18 -6.84
N PHE A 375 0.31 -0.99 -7.53
CA PHE A 375 -0.40 -0.58 -8.73
C PHE A 375 -1.35 0.58 -8.46
N CYS A 376 -2.25 0.42 -7.49
CA CYS A 376 -3.22 1.46 -7.15
C CYS A 376 -2.51 2.74 -6.71
N PHE A 377 -1.47 2.65 -5.88
CA PHE A 377 -0.67 3.77 -5.41
C PHE A 377 -0.05 4.54 -6.58
N ALA A 378 0.64 3.82 -7.48
CA ALA A 378 1.27 4.43 -8.64
C ALA A 378 0.24 5.14 -9.54
N VAL A 379 -0.85 4.46 -9.91
CA VAL A 379 -1.88 5.04 -10.78
C VAL A 379 -2.55 6.26 -10.14
N VAL A 380 -2.90 6.18 -8.86
CA VAL A 380 -3.58 7.26 -8.12
C VAL A 380 -2.69 8.50 -8.03
N PHE A 381 -1.45 8.36 -7.56
CA PHE A 381 -0.59 9.51 -7.36
C PHE A 381 -0.01 10.08 -8.66
N MET A 382 0.09 9.29 -9.73
CA MET A 382 0.34 9.80 -11.08
C MET A 382 -0.84 10.61 -11.61
N TYR A 383 -2.08 10.11 -11.45
CA TYR A 383 -3.28 10.83 -11.85
C TYR A 383 -3.44 12.17 -11.09
N LEU A 384 -3.17 12.17 -9.78
CA LEU A 384 -3.26 13.36 -8.93
C LEU A 384 -2.15 14.38 -9.20
N ARG A 385 -1.00 13.96 -9.73
CA ARG A 385 0.14 14.83 -10.02
C ARG A 385 -0.26 16.00 -10.92
N ASP A 386 -1.13 15.73 -11.89
CA ASP A 386 -1.56 16.66 -12.93
C ASP A 386 -2.95 17.29 -12.64
N ILE A 387 -3.56 17.00 -11.48
CA ILE A 387 -4.78 17.72 -11.02
C ILE A 387 -4.43 19.13 -10.50
N ASN A 388 -3.16 19.40 -10.25
CA ASN A 388 -2.74 20.54 -9.45
C ASN A 388 -1.71 21.47 -10.13
N THR A 389 -1.47 21.34 -11.43
CA THR A 389 -0.78 22.41 -12.15
C THR A 389 -1.63 23.67 -12.10
N ALA A 390 -1.04 24.79 -11.69
CA ALA A 390 -1.68 26.03 -11.23
C ALA A 390 -2.72 26.67 -12.19
N GLU A 391 -2.88 26.15 -13.40
CA GLU A 391 -3.87 26.56 -14.39
C GLU A 391 -5.31 26.22 -13.99
N GLU A 392 -5.56 25.19 -13.16
CA GLU A 392 -6.92 24.84 -12.72
C GLU A 392 -7.39 25.61 -11.46
N LYS A 393 -6.54 26.44 -10.82
CA LYS A 393 -6.92 27.22 -9.61
C LYS A 393 -7.64 28.55 -9.93
N GLN A 394 -7.94 28.85 -11.19
CA GLN A 394 -8.58 30.09 -11.64
C GLN A 394 -10.02 29.94 -12.18
N LEU A 395 -10.67 28.78 -11.96
CA LEU A 395 -12.10 28.53 -12.22
C LEU A 395 -12.81 28.09 -10.93
#